data_AF-F4N6H0-F1
#
_entry.id   AF-F4N6H0-F1
#
_cell.length_a   1.000
_cell.length_b   1.000
_cell.length_c   1.000
_cell.angle_alpha   90.00
_cell.angle_beta   90.00
_cell.angle_gamma   90.00
#
_symmetry.space_group_name_H-M   'P 1'
#
loop_
_entity.id
_entity.type
_entity.pdbx_description
1 polymer ?
#
loop_
_entity_poly.entity_id
_entity_poly.type
_entity_poly.pdbx_seq_one_letter_code
_entity_poly.pdbx_strand_id
1 'polypeptide(L)'
;MQAVSPGTCYQITDMRQWQQESDGQVINLPTPGWQTTLEQRGFSGAVHHFIAAVSNQTTPQVSGEEAILAQRMIEILLQQQVAE
;
A
#
# COMPACT_ATOMS: atom_id res chain seq x y z
N MET A 1 1.75 -4.24 -8.63
CA MET A 1 1.50 -2.78 -8.64
C MET A 1 2.65 -2.13 -9.38
N GLN A 2 2.35 -1.22 -10.31
CA GLN A 2 3.36 -0.48 -11.07
C GLN A 2 3.22 1.01 -10.80
N ALA A 3 4.34 1.72 -10.74
CA ALA A 3 4.39 3.17 -10.68
C ALA A 3 5.41 3.68 -11.69
N VAL A 4 4.98 4.59 -12.57
CA VAL A 4 5.85 5.22 -13.57
C VAL A 4 6.15 6.64 -13.14
N SER A 5 7.44 6.98 -13.10
CA SER A 5 7.96 8.31 -12.78
C SER A 5 8.91 8.76 -13.90
N PRO A 6 9.24 10.07 -14.02
CA PRO A 6 10.21 10.52 -15.01
C PRO A 6 11.52 9.74 -14.90
N GLY A 7 11.89 9.04 -15.97
CA GLY A 7 13.13 8.25 -16.05
C GLY A 7 13.17 6.96 -15.23
N THR A 8 12.07 6.54 -14.58
CA THR A 8 12.06 5.31 -13.78
C THR A 8 10.69 4.64 -13.74
N CYS A 9 10.69 3.30 -13.81
CA CYS A 9 9.51 2.47 -13.57
C CYS A 9 9.76 1.58 -12.35
N TYR A 10 8.81 1.56 -11.41
CA TYR A 10 8.83 0.67 -10.25
C TYR A 10 7.73 -0.38 -10.39
N GLN A 11 8.08 -1.63 -10.10
CA GLN A 11 7.15 -2.75 -10.07
C GLN A 11 7.29 -3.48 -8.73
N ILE A 12 6.17 -3.63 -8.04
CA ILE A 12 6.05 -4.41 -6.81
C ILE A 12 5.10 -5.57 -7.06
N THR A 13 5.60 -6.80 -6.92
CA THR A 13 4.81 -8.03 -7.06
C THR A 13 4.68 -8.71 -5.70
N ASP A 14 3.44 -9.08 -5.34
CA ASP A 14 3.08 -9.75 -4.08
C ASP A 14 3.50 -9.02 -2.78
N MET A 15 3.72 -7.69 -2.86
CA MET A 15 4.31 -6.89 -1.77
C MET A 15 5.65 -7.46 -1.28
N ARG A 16 6.38 -8.14 -2.16
CA ARG A 16 7.61 -8.86 -1.83
C ARG A 16 8.73 -8.60 -2.82
N GLN A 17 8.45 -8.80 -4.11
CA GLN A 17 9.44 -8.61 -5.16
C GLN A 17 9.41 -7.15 -5.59
N TRP A 18 10.54 -6.46 -5.45
CA TRP A 18 10.72 -5.10 -5.91
C TRP A 18 11.64 -5.10 -7.13
N GLN A 19 11.16 -4.49 -8.20
CA GLN A 19 11.91 -4.26 -9.42
C GLN A 19 11.87 -2.77 -9.77
N GLN A 20 13.02 -2.24 -10.18
CA GLN A 20 13.18 -0.88 -10.66
C GLN A 20 13.82 -0.92 -12.04
N GLU A 21 13.24 -0.21 -12.99
CA GLU A 21 13.84 0.03 -14.30
C GLU A 21 14.23 1.50 -14.41
N SER A 22 15.53 1.78 -14.55
CA SER A 22 16.08 3.13 -14.70
C SER A 22 17.36 3.08 -15.52
N ASP A 23 17.60 4.10 -16.35
CA ASP A 23 18.81 4.22 -17.18
C ASP A 23 19.10 2.99 -18.05
N GLY A 24 18.06 2.34 -18.57
CA GLY A 24 18.17 1.12 -19.39
C GLY A 24 18.58 -0.14 -18.60
N GLN A 25 18.59 -0.09 -17.27
CA GLN A 25 18.90 -1.22 -16.40
C GLN A 25 17.68 -1.68 -15.62
N VAL A 26 17.65 -2.97 -15.30
CA VAL A 26 16.65 -3.59 -14.43
C VAL A 26 17.32 -4.01 -13.12
N ILE A 27 16.90 -3.42 -12.01
CA ILE A 27 17.42 -3.64 -10.67
C ILE A 27 16.36 -4.39 -9.86
N ASN A 28 16.71 -5.56 -9.33
CA ASN A 28 15.85 -6.31 -8.41
C ASN A 28 16.36 -6.14 -6.99
N LEU A 29 15.51 -5.65 -6.09
CA LEU A 29 15.86 -5.50 -4.68
C LEU A 29 15.53 -6.81 -3.94
N PRO A 30 16.51 -7.44 -3.26
CA PRO A 30 16.28 -8.71 -2.59
C PRO A 30 15.38 -8.53 -1.37
N THR A 31 14.37 -9.40 -1.24
CA THR A 31 13.60 -9.50 0.00
C THR A 31 14.44 -10.19 1.08
N PRO A 32 14.51 -9.67 2.32
CA PRO A 32 15.16 -10.37 3.42
C PRO A 32 14.51 -11.74 3.66
N GLY A 33 15.31 -12.81 3.67
CA GLY A 33 14.81 -14.19 3.79
C GLY A 33 14.15 -14.51 5.13
N TRP A 34 14.43 -13.73 6.17
CA TRP A 34 13.85 -13.86 7.52
C TRP A 34 12.56 -13.07 7.71
N GLN A 35 12.16 -12.22 6.75
CA GLN A 35 10.96 -11.41 6.90
C GLN A 35 9.71 -12.28 6.71
N THR A 36 8.79 -12.21 7.66
CA THR A 36 7.55 -12.98 7.61
C THR A 36 6.57 -12.42 6.57
N THR A 37 5.65 -13.26 6.10
CA THR A 37 4.58 -12.82 5.19
C THR A 37 3.68 -11.74 5.83
N LEU A 38 3.45 -11.80 7.16
CA LEU A 38 2.65 -10.80 7.86
C LEU A 38 3.31 -9.41 7.87
N GLU A 39 4.63 -9.37 8.01
CA GLU A 39 5.41 -8.14 7.90
C GLU A 39 5.43 -7.62 6.46
N GLN A 40 5.67 -8.49 5.47
CA GLN A 40 5.67 -8.11 4.05
C GLN A 40 4.33 -7.53 3.59
N ARG A 41 3.22 -8.11 4.06
CA ARG A 41 1.86 -7.67 3.72
C ARG A 41 1.39 -6.48 4.57
N GLY A 42 2.21 -5.98 5.49
CA GLY A 42 1.91 -4.80 6.32
C GLY A 42 1.00 -5.06 7.53
N PHE A 43 0.55 -6.30 7.78
CA PHE A 43 -0.32 -6.63 8.91
C PHE A 43 0.34 -6.33 10.26
N SER A 44 1.58 -6.77 10.45
CA SER A 44 2.31 -6.52 11.69
C SER A 44 2.46 -5.01 11.93
N GLY A 45 2.75 -4.24 10.87
CA GLY A 45 2.87 -2.79 10.95
C GLY A 45 1.56 -2.10 11.34
N ALA A 46 0.46 -2.50 10.71
CA ALA A 46 -0.87 -1.94 10.99
C ALA A 46 -1.30 -2.16 12.45
N VAL A 47 -1.07 -3.36 12.99
CA VAL A 47 -1.40 -3.67 14.40
C VAL A 47 -0.53 -2.86 15.36
N HIS A 48 0.78 -2.81 15.15
CA HIS A 48 1.67 -2.01 15.99
C HIS A 48 1.32 -0.51 15.94
N HIS A 49 0.99 0.01 14.75
CA HIS A 49 0.53 1.39 14.57
C HIS A 49 -0.74 1.67 15.38
N PHE A 50 -1.73 0.78 15.32
CA PHE A 50 -2.96 0.92 16.10
C PHE A 50 -2.68 0.95 17.60
N ILE A 51 -1.89 0.00 18.12
CA ILE A 51 -1.51 -0.06 19.54
C ILE A 51 -0.80 1.24 19.94
N ALA A 52 0.17 1.70 19.16
CA ALA A 52 0.90 2.93 19.42
C ALA A 52 -0.01 4.16 19.44
N ALA A 53 -0.99 4.23 18.53
CA ALA A 53 -1.94 5.34 18.49
C ALA A 53 -2.80 5.38 19.77
N VAL A 54 -3.31 4.23 20.20
CA VAL A 54 -4.09 4.09 21.45
C VAL A 54 -3.24 4.45 22.66
N SER A 55 -2.04 3.89 22.78
CA SER A 55 -1.15 4.11 23.93
C SER A 55 -0.73 5.58 24.08
N ASN A 56 -0.57 6.28 22.96
CA ASN A 56 -0.13 7.68 22.94
C ASN A 56 -1.28 8.68 22.81
N GLN A 57 -2.54 8.23 22.82
CA GLN A 57 -3.72 9.08 22.63
C GLN A 57 -3.63 9.94 21.36
N THR A 58 -3.13 9.35 20.28
CA THR A 58 -3.00 10.01 18.98
C THR A 58 -3.98 9.43 17.98
N THR A 59 -4.33 10.23 16.98
CA THR A 59 -5.21 9.79 15.89
C THR A 59 -4.45 8.84 14.96
N PRO A 60 -4.96 7.62 14.67
CA PRO A 60 -4.36 6.74 13.69
C PRO A 60 -4.37 7.35 12.28
N GLN A 61 -3.41 6.95 11.43
CA GLN A 61 -3.27 7.47 10.07
C GLN A 61 -4.55 7.24 9.23
N VAL A 62 -5.20 6.08 9.39
CA VAL A 62 -6.49 5.79 8.76
C VAL A 62 -7.57 5.88 9.84
N SER A 63 -8.29 7.00 9.87
CA SER A 63 -9.38 7.27 10.82
C SER A 63 -10.32 8.34 10.25
N GLY A 64 -11.55 8.44 10.80
CA GLY A 64 -12.51 9.45 10.36
C GLY A 64 -12.83 9.35 8.86
N GLU A 65 -12.60 10.45 8.12
CA GLU A 65 -12.86 10.50 6.67
C GLU A 65 -11.92 9.56 5.88
N GLU A 66 -10.64 9.44 6.28
CA GLU A 66 -9.69 8.53 5.60
C GLU A 66 -10.15 7.06 5.67
N ALA A 67 -10.91 6.69 6.70
CA ALA A 67 -11.43 5.34 6.85
C ALA A 67 -12.54 4.99 5.86
N ILE A 68 -13.22 5.99 5.27
CA ILE A 68 -14.36 5.79 4.35
C ILE A 68 -14.11 6.34 2.95
N LEU A 69 -13.01 7.06 2.74
CA LEU A 69 -12.71 7.75 1.48
C LEU A 69 -12.75 6.79 0.28
N ALA A 70 -12.03 5.67 0.35
CA ALA A 70 -12.00 4.68 -0.72
C ALA A 70 -13.36 4.00 -0.93
N GLN A 71 -14.08 3.70 0.15
CA GLN A 71 -15.41 3.09 0.07
C GLN A 71 -16.40 4.01 -0.65
N ARG A 72 -16.43 5.31 -0.30
CA ARG A 72 -17.31 6.29 -0.95
C ARG A 72 -17.02 6.39 -2.46
N MET A 73 -15.75 6.36 -2.86
CA MET A 73 -15.38 6.35 -4.27
C MET A 73 -15.92 5.12 -5.00
N ILE A 74 -15.84 3.94 -4.38
CA ILE A 74 -16.40 2.70 -4.93
C ILE A 74 -17.93 2.82 -5.08
N GLU A 75 -18.62 3.33 -4.07
CA GLU A 75 -20.08 3.52 -4.11
C GLU A 75 -20.51 4.44 -5.26
N ILE A 76 -19.77 5.53 -5.51
CA ILE A 76 -20.01 6.44 -6.65
C ILE A 76 -19.87 5.70 -7.98
N LEU A 77 -18.80 4.92 -8.16
CA LEU A 77 -18.56 4.16 -9.39
C LEU A 77 -19.66 3.12 -9.63
N LEU A 78 -20.11 2.44 -8.57
CA LEU A 78 -21.19 1.45 -8.66
C LEU A 78 -22.53 2.10 -9.05
N GLN A 79 -22.84 3.28 -8.51
CA GLN A 79 -24.06 4.01 -8.87
C GLN A 79 -24.05 4.44 -10.35
N GLN A 80 -22.89 4.86 -10.86
CA GLN A 80 -22.74 5.23 -12.26
C GLN A 80 -22.99 4.03 -13.18
N GLN A 81 -22.47 2.85 -12.83
CA GLN A 81 -22.67 1.63 -13.61
C GLN A 81 -24.13 1.16 -13.64
N VAL A 82 -24.90 1.39 -12.57
CA VAL A 82 -26.33 1.02 -12.51
C VAL A 82 -27.22 2.00 -13.29
N ALA A 83 -26.73 3.22 -13.54
CA ALA A 83 -27.45 4.24 -14.30
C ALA A 83 -27.30 4.12 -15.82
N GLU A 84 -26.38 3.27 -16.30
CA GLU A 84 -26.23 2.84 -17.70
C GLU A 84 -27.08 1.59 -18.00
#